data_AF-A0A7W0VG90-F1
#
_entry.id   AF-A0A7W0VG90-F1
#
_cell.length_a   1.000
_cell.length_b   1.000
_cell.length_c   1.000
_cell.angle_alpha   90.00
_cell.angle_beta   90.00
_cell.angle_gamma   90.00
#
_symmetry.space_group_name_H-M   'P 1'
#
loop_
_entity.id
_entity.type
_entity.pdbx_description
1 polymer ?
#
loop_
_entity_poly.entity_id
_entity_poly.type
_entity_poly.pdbx_seq_one_letter_code
_entity_poly.pdbx_strand_id
1 'polypeptide(L)'
;MRAALAVLLCALSSVQAGCYVTYDPVEDLSFREFPDSASAVIAILEEAGHARVYAVGEYHPRPVPNAPKSPMTRFTTEIMELMLPRARHLVIETWIDDGCAATSAVSREVAATTGRSPSATKQLEALVMKSAKLRLQTHALPMTCIEHGALLDAMGRVDFLRLLELVTEKLGRTARSLVESDRAVIVYGGALHNDLYPAWPLESLSYAHQLSADLGGGVIEVDLVVPEVVAPMPMVRREGWFPLLGRTAPDRVLLWERGPDSYVIILPAKDLEARKVALPIAAL
;
A
#
# COMPACT_ATOMS: atom_id res chain seq x y z
N MET A 1 68.67 58.01 -9.75
CA MET A 1 67.51 58.95 -9.73
C MET A 1 66.30 58.24 -10.31
N ARG A 2 65.15 58.43 -9.67
CA ARG A 2 63.81 57.80 -9.79
C ARG A 2 63.31 57.46 -11.21
N ALA A 3 62.61 56.32 -11.34
CA ALA A 3 61.20 56.26 -11.74
C ALA A 3 60.62 54.85 -11.49
N ALA A 4 59.37 54.80 -11.01
CA ALA A 4 58.77 53.68 -10.28
C ALA A 4 57.92 52.74 -11.15
N LEU A 5 57.82 51.52 -10.61
CA LEU A 5 57.00 50.38 -11.01
C LEU A 5 55.50 50.67 -10.82
N ALA A 6 54.67 50.35 -11.81
CA ALA A 6 53.22 50.23 -11.64
C ALA A 6 52.72 48.97 -12.37
N VAL A 7 52.46 47.93 -11.58
CA VAL A 7 51.83 46.68 -12.03
C VAL A 7 50.32 46.90 -12.01
N LEU A 8 49.69 46.77 -13.17
CA LEU A 8 48.24 46.84 -13.34
C LEU A 8 47.66 45.43 -13.11
N LEU A 9 47.08 45.17 -11.94
CA LEU A 9 46.21 44.00 -11.71
C LEU A 9 44.83 44.32 -12.31
N CYS A 10 44.50 43.69 -13.45
CA CYS A 10 43.14 43.67 -13.96
C CYS A 10 42.38 42.48 -13.35
N ALA A 11 41.24 42.80 -12.75
CA ALA A 11 40.33 41.90 -12.09
C ALA A 11 39.69 40.87 -13.05
N LEU A 12 39.62 39.62 -12.61
CA LEU A 12 38.73 38.58 -13.12
C LEU A 12 38.05 37.92 -11.92
N SER A 13 37.07 38.63 -11.35
CA SER A 13 36.13 38.04 -10.39
C SER A 13 34.90 37.58 -11.17
N SER A 14 34.97 36.39 -11.76
CA SER A 14 33.81 35.72 -12.34
C SER A 14 32.89 35.24 -11.22
N VAL A 15 31.82 36.00 -10.96
CA VAL A 15 30.71 35.59 -10.11
C VAL A 15 29.93 34.50 -10.83
N GLN A 16 30.25 33.23 -10.57
CA GLN A 16 29.38 32.11 -10.90
C GLN A 16 28.21 32.08 -9.90
N ALA A 17 27.21 32.93 -10.11
CA ALA A 17 25.88 32.71 -9.55
C ALA A 17 25.23 31.56 -10.33
N GLY A 18 25.63 30.33 -10.01
CA GLY A 18 24.95 29.14 -10.52
C GLY A 18 23.54 29.12 -9.97
N CYS A 19 22.53 29.30 -10.82
CA CYS A 19 21.16 28.95 -10.52
C CYS A 19 21.09 27.45 -10.28
N TYR A 20 21.30 27.01 -9.04
CA TYR A 20 20.92 25.67 -8.62
C TYR A 20 19.39 25.63 -8.61
N VAL A 21 18.79 25.27 -9.75
CA VAL A 21 17.39 24.88 -9.78
C VAL A 21 17.31 23.60 -8.95
N THR A 22 16.82 23.73 -7.71
CA THR A 22 16.56 22.58 -6.86
C THR A 22 15.39 21.83 -7.48
N TYR A 23 15.67 20.69 -8.12
CA TYR A 23 14.63 19.80 -8.61
C TYR A 23 13.77 19.33 -7.44
N ASP A 24 12.49 19.68 -7.46
CA ASP A 24 11.51 19.22 -6.49
C ASP A 24 10.65 18.12 -7.14
N PRO A 25 10.85 16.85 -6.76
CA PRO A 25 10.14 15.73 -7.38
C PRO A 25 8.62 15.74 -7.12
N VAL A 26 8.12 16.70 -6.34
CA VAL A 26 6.70 16.83 -5.99
C VAL A 26 6.02 17.97 -6.76
N GLU A 27 6.75 18.91 -7.37
CA GLU A 27 6.17 20.11 -7.99
C GLU A 27 5.18 19.76 -9.12
N ASP A 28 5.45 18.68 -9.85
CA ASP A 28 4.62 18.20 -10.96
C ASP A 28 3.57 17.15 -10.54
N LEU A 29 3.48 16.79 -9.25
CA LEU A 29 2.52 15.79 -8.78
C LEU A 29 1.20 16.45 -8.36
N SER A 30 0.10 16.06 -8.99
CA SER A 30 -1.26 16.42 -8.55
C SER A 30 -1.70 15.51 -7.41
N PHE A 31 -2.04 16.08 -6.25
CA PHE A 31 -2.61 15.36 -5.11
C PHE A 31 -3.64 16.24 -4.38
N ARG A 32 -4.53 15.60 -3.64
CA ARG A 32 -5.56 16.26 -2.81
C ARG A 32 -5.19 16.13 -1.33
N GLU A 33 -5.51 17.13 -0.52
CA GLU A 33 -5.33 17.07 0.94
C GLU A 33 -6.69 16.91 1.63
N PHE A 34 -6.74 16.06 2.65
CA PHE A 34 -7.94 15.87 3.48
C PHE A 34 -7.58 15.91 4.97
N PRO A 35 -8.52 16.29 5.85
CA PRO A 35 -8.27 16.33 7.29
C PRO A 35 -8.07 14.93 7.90
N ASP A 36 -8.67 13.89 7.32
CA ASP A 36 -8.54 12.51 7.80
C ASP A 36 -8.81 11.48 6.69
N SER A 37 -8.50 10.22 6.97
CA SER A 37 -8.71 9.11 6.05
C SER A 37 -10.19 8.84 5.75
N ALA A 38 -11.11 9.15 6.67
CA ALA A 38 -12.54 8.97 6.42
C ALA A 38 -13.02 9.92 5.33
N SER A 39 -12.61 11.19 5.39
CA SER A 39 -12.94 12.22 4.40
C SER A 39 -12.35 11.90 3.02
N ALA A 40 -11.10 11.44 2.96
CA ALA A 40 -10.49 10.99 1.70
C ALA A 40 -11.24 9.80 1.09
N VAL A 41 -11.60 8.80 1.91
CA VAL A 41 -12.37 7.65 1.46
C VAL A 41 -13.78 8.03 0.99
N ILE A 42 -14.49 8.92 1.68
CA ILE A 42 -15.81 9.39 1.25
C ILE A 42 -15.72 9.99 -0.16
N ALA A 43 -14.74 10.86 -0.41
CA ALA A 43 -14.53 11.46 -1.72
C ALA A 43 -14.30 10.39 -2.80
N ILE A 44 -13.44 9.40 -2.55
CA ILE A 44 -13.21 8.27 -3.46
C ILE A 44 -14.52 7.51 -3.73
N LEU A 45 -15.29 7.21 -2.69
CA LEU A 45 -16.53 6.45 -2.80
C LEU A 45 -17.65 7.20 -3.54
N GLU A 46 -17.62 8.53 -3.55
CA GLU A 46 -18.53 9.37 -4.33
C GLU A 46 -18.13 9.40 -5.81
N GLU A 47 -16.84 9.45 -6.11
CA GLU A 47 -16.27 9.37 -7.47
C GLU A 47 -16.46 7.97 -8.08
N ALA A 48 -16.29 6.94 -7.27
CA ALA A 48 -16.34 5.53 -7.65
C ALA A 48 -17.75 4.91 -7.55
N GLY A 49 -18.81 5.66 -7.88
CA GLY A 49 -20.21 5.20 -7.74
C GLY A 49 -20.56 3.94 -8.55
N HIS A 50 -19.72 3.56 -9.52
CA HIS A 50 -19.90 2.39 -10.38
C HIS A 50 -19.19 1.12 -9.86
N ALA A 51 -18.45 1.22 -8.75
CA ALA A 51 -17.59 0.15 -8.25
C ALA A 51 -18.38 -1.01 -7.62
N ARG A 52 -17.98 -2.24 -7.97
CA ARG A 52 -18.44 -3.50 -7.39
C ARG A 52 -17.38 -4.17 -6.53
N VAL A 53 -16.11 -3.84 -6.73
CA VAL A 53 -15.00 -4.35 -5.91
C VAL A 53 -14.25 -3.17 -5.32
N TYR A 54 -14.05 -3.20 -4.01
CA TYR A 54 -13.28 -2.21 -3.26
C TYR A 54 -12.02 -2.92 -2.73
N ALA A 55 -10.92 -2.85 -3.48
CA ALA A 55 -9.65 -3.48 -3.15
C ALA A 55 -8.83 -2.53 -2.26
N VAL A 56 -8.83 -2.78 -0.94
CA VAL A 56 -8.14 -1.95 0.05
C VAL A 56 -6.80 -2.58 0.40
N GLY A 57 -5.72 -1.97 -0.05
CA GLY A 57 -4.35 -2.47 0.08
C GLY A 57 -3.59 -1.91 1.28
N GLU A 58 -2.67 -2.71 1.81
CA GLU A 58 -1.62 -2.26 2.72
C GLU A 58 -0.25 -2.78 2.30
N TYR A 59 0.80 -2.03 2.65
CA TYR A 59 2.14 -2.60 2.75
C TYR A 59 2.27 -3.26 4.12
N HIS A 60 2.47 -4.58 4.16
CA HIS A 60 2.49 -5.31 5.42
C HIS A 60 3.53 -4.71 6.39
N PRO A 61 3.08 -4.19 7.54
CA PRO A 61 3.96 -3.46 8.43
C PRO A 61 4.91 -4.41 9.13
N ARG A 62 6.21 -4.12 9.01
CA ARG A 62 7.19 -4.62 9.97
C ARG A 62 7.07 -3.82 11.27
N PRO A 63 7.42 -4.38 12.43
CA PRO A 63 7.44 -3.63 13.68
C PRO A 63 8.35 -2.41 13.56
N VAL A 64 7.77 -1.21 13.59
CA VAL A 64 8.50 0.06 13.69
C VAL A 64 8.22 0.65 15.07
N PRO A 65 9.24 0.98 15.88
CA PRO A 65 9.05 1.62 17.17
C PRO A 65 8.24 2.91 17.02
N ASN A 66 7.24 3.12 17.88
CA ASN A 66 6.37 4.30 17.87
C ASN A 66 5.58 4.52 16.56
N ALA A 67 5.43 3.49 15.72
CA ALA A 67 4.61 3.57 14.52
C ALA A 67 3.20 4.08 14.84
N PRO A 68 2.62 4.93 13.98
CA PRO A 68 1.21 5.27 14.09
C PRO A 68 0.32 4.02 13.95
N LYS A 69 -1.00 4.20 14.11
CA LYS A 69 -1.98 3.12 13.88
C LYS A 69 -1.70 2.46 12.53
N SER A 70 -1.68 1.13 12.52
CA SER A 70 -1.50 0.35 11.28
C SER A 70 -2.63 0.62 10.27
N PRO A 71 -2.40 0.37 8.97
CA PRO A 71 -3.45 0.39 7.96
C PRO A 71 -4.67 -0.44 8.39
N MET A 72 -4.45 -1.67 8.86
CA MET A 72 -5.54 -2.56 9.31
C MET A 72 -6.34 -1.98 10.48
N THR A 73 -5.68 -1.33 11.44
CA THR A 73 -6.40 -0.67 12.54
C THR A 73 -7.26 0.47 12.01
N ARG A 74 -6.73 1.31 11.12
CA ARG A 74 -7.49 2.42 10.52
C ARG A 74 -8.63 1.94 9.67
N PHE A 75 -8.40 0.95 8.82
CA PHE A 75 -9.45 0.33 8.02
C PHE A 75 -10.59 -0.16 8.92
N THR A 76 -10.24 -0.90 9.97
CA THR A 76 -11.20 -1.46 10.94
C THR A 76 -12.00 -0.39 11.68
N THR A 77 -11.36 0.70 12.11
CA THR A 77 -11.99 1.68 13.02
C THR A 77 -12.58 2.90 12.32
N GLU A 78 -12.07 3.28 11.15
CA GLU A 78 -12.36 4.56 10.50
C GLU A 78 -13.04 4.39 9.14
N ILE A 79 -12.78 3.29 8.41
CA ILE A 79 -13.19 3.14 7.00
C ILE A 79 -14.32 2.12 6.82
N MET A 80 -14.27 0.99 7.51
CA MET A 80 -15.14 -0.14 7.20
C MET A 80 -16.65 0.17 7.31
N GLU A 81 -17.06 1.08 8.21
CA GLU A 81 -18.46 1.51 8.31
C GLU A 81 -18.92 2.35 7.12
N LEU A 82 -18.03 3.15 6.53
CA LEU A 82 -18.31 3.99 5.35
C LEU A 82 -18.63 3.14 4.11
N MET A 83 -18.12 1.91 4.08
CA MET A 83 -18.31 0.96 2.99
C MET A 83 -19.65 0.22 3.07
N LEU A 84 -20.33 0.24 4.22
CA LEU A 84 -21.57 -0.54 4.42
C LEU A 84 -22.71 -0.17 3.47
N PRO A 85 -22.94 1.08 3.06
CA PRO A 85 -23.97 1.36 2.06
C PRO A 85 -23.71 0.67 0.72
N ARG A 86 -22.45 0.32 0.43
CA ARG A 86 -22.00 -0.17 -0.87
C ARG A 86 -21.75 -1.69 -0.89
N ALA A 87 -21.21 -2.27 0.18
CA ALA A 87 -20.80 -3.68 0.20
C ALA A 87 -21.27 -4.44 1.45
N ARG A 88 -21.45 -5.75 1.28
CA ARG A 88 -21.87 -6.68 2.36
C ARG A 88 -20.88 -7.82 2.59
N HIS A 89 -19.89 -7.95 1.73
CA HIS A 89 -18.87 -8.98 1.79
C HIS A 89 -17.51 -8.35 2.11
N LEU A 90 -16.75 -9.03 2.96
CA LEU A 90 -15.36 -8.72 3.25
C LEU A 90 -14.51 -9.96 2.98
N VAL A 91 -13.69 -9.92 1.94
CA VAL A 91 -12.63 -10.91 1.72
C VAL A 91 -11.38 -10.39 2.42
N ILE A 92 -10.73 -11.24 3.21
CA ILE A 92 -9.48 -10.89 3.90
C ILE A 92 -8.38 -11.79 3.34
N GLU A 93 -7.25 -11.21 2.96
CA GLU A 93 -6.04 -11.92 2.57
C GLU A 93 -5.39 -12.61 3.77
N THR A 94 -6.01 -13.70 4.20
CA THR A 94 -5.51 -14.59 5.24
C THR A 94 -6.09 -15.96 5.02
N TRP A 95 -5.34 -17.01 5.36
CA TRP A 95 -5.85 -18.37 5.42
C TRP A 95 -6.13 -18.76 6.87
N ILE A 96 -7.03 -19.73 7.03
CA ILE A 96 -7.27 -20.41 8.31
C ILE A 96 -6.47 -21.71 8.24
N ASP A 97 -5.74 -22.02 9.31
CA ASP A 97 -4.99 -23.28 9.43
C ASP A 97 -5.96 -24.46 9.37
N ASP A 98 -5.78 -25.35 8.39
CA ASP A 98 -6.57 -26.55 8.16
C ASP A 98 -6.02 -27.77 8.93
N GLY A 99 -4.97 -27.59 9.73
CA GLY A 99 -4.38 -28.62 10.59
C GLY A 99 -3.30 -29.47 9.91
N CYS A 100 -2.81 -29.09 8.73
CA CYS A 100 -1.75 -29.84 8.05
C CYS A 100 -0.37 -29.54 8.66
N ALA A 101 0.51 -30.54 8.72
CA ALA A 101 1.87 -30.37 9.24
C ALA A 101 2.68 -29.31 8.47
N ALA A 102 2.50 -29.25 7.14
CA ALA A 102 3.10 -28.25 6.25
C ALA A 102 2.63 -26.83 6.56
N THR A 103 1.37 -26.65 6.98
CA THR A 103 0.80 -25.35 7.38
C THR A 103 1.62 -24.69 8.47
N SER A 104 2.17 -25.47 9.40
CA SER A 104 3.03 -24.95 10.46
C SER A 104 4.37 -24.41 9.93
N ALA A 105 4.97 -25.04 8.92
CA ALA A 105 6.24 -24.58 8.34
C ALA A 105 6.02 -23.33 7.49
N VAL A 106 5.04 -23.38 6.59
CA VAL A 106 4.63 -22.26 5.73
C VAL A 106 4.27 -21.05 6.59
N SER A 107 3.40 -21.22 7.59
CA SER A 107 2.95 -20.11 8.43
C SER A 107 4.09 -19.48 9.24
N ARG A 108 5.05 -20.29 9.73
CA ARG A 108 6.23 -19.76 10.44
C ARG A 108 7.14 -18.95 9.52
N GLU A 109 7.46 -19.47 8.34
CA GLU A 109 8.36 -18.78 7.41
C GLU A 109 7.72 -17.52 6.82
N VAL A 110 6.43 -17.59 6.47
CA VAL A 110 5.66 -16.40 6.06
C VAL A 110 5.64 -15.35 7.17
N ALA A 111 5.36 -15.74 8.41
CA ALA A 111 5.36 -14.80 9.54
C ALA A 111 6.74 -14.14 9.74
N ALA A 112 7.82 -14.90 9.57
CA ALA A 112 9.18 -14.38 9.65
C ALA A 112 9.49 -13.39 8.51
N THR A 113 9.18 -13.74 7.26
CA THR A 113 9.46 -12.92 6.07
C THR A 113 8.64 -11.63 6.02
N THR A 114 7.36 -11.72 6.38
CA THR A 114 6.42 -10.58 6.44
C THR A 114 6.59 -9.75 7.72
N GLY A 115 7.34 -10.24 8.71
CA GLY A 115 7.48 -9.59 10.01
C GLY A 115 6.17 -9.57 10.81
N ARG A 116 5.29 -10.56 10.58
CA ARG A 116 3.96 -10.65 11.23
C ARG A 116 4.13 -10.78 12.73
N SER A 117 3.88 -9.68 13.44
CA SER A 117 3.99 -9.62 14.90
C SER A 117 2.72 -10.15 15.57
N PRO A 118 2.76 -10.51 16.87
CA PRO A 118 1.55 -10.80 17.65
C PRO A 118 0.51 -9.67 17.63
N SER A 119 0.94 -8.42 17.39
CA SER A 119 0.04 -7.29 17.20
C SER A 119 -0.78 -7.42 15.91
N ALA A 120 -0.19 -7.92 14.83
CA ALA A 120 -0.90 -8.14 13.56
C ALA A 120 -2.00 -9.20 13.72
N THR A 121 -1.77 -10.27 14.50
CA THR A 121 -2.82 -11.26 14.81
C THR A 121 -3.98 -10.62 15.58
N LYS A 122 -3.70 -9.82 16.62
CA LYS A 122 -4.74 -9.10 17.37
C LYS A 122 -5.53 -8.11 16.51
N GLN A 123 -4.86 -7.45 15.58
CA GLN A 123 -5.51 -6.54 14.64
C GLN A 123 -6.42 -7.30 13.66
N LEU A 124 -6.02 -8.49 13.20
CA LEU A 124 -6.86 -9.36 12.38
C LEU A 124 -8.08 -9.86 13.16
N GLU A 125 -7.90 -10.27 14.42
CA GLU A 125 -9.02 -10.62 15.31
C GLU A 125 -9.97 -9.43 15.50
N ALA A 126 -9.45 -8.22 15.69
CA ALA A 126 -10.25 -7.01 15.80
C ALA A 126 -11.03 -6.71 14.50
N LEU A 127 -10.41 -6.90 13.34
CA LEU A 127 -11.05 -6.77 12.03
C LEU A 127 -12.22 -7.75 11.89
N VAL A 128 -12.01 -9.03 12.18
CA VAL A 128 -13.04 -10.07 12.12
C VAL A 128 -14.16 -9.82 13.13
N MET A 129 -13.83 -9.41 14.36
CA MET A 129 -14.85 -9.06 15.36
C MET A 129 -15.68 -7.84 14.92
N LYS A 130 -15.04 -6.83 14.34
CA LYS A 130 -15.74 -5.64 13.86
C LYS A 130 -16.60 -5.98 12.63
N SER A 131 -16.12 -6.78 11.69
CA SER A 131 -16.90 -7.19 10.51
C SER A 131 -18.15 -7.97 10.93
N ALA A 132 -18.04 -8.87 11.92
CA ALA A 132 -19.18 -9.56 12.51
C ALA A 132 -20.19 -8.61 13.17
N LYS A 133 -19.72 -7.61 13.94
CA LYS A 133 -20.59 -6.57 14.53
C LYS A 133 -21.34 -5.76 13.47
N LEU A 134 -20.70 -5.48 12.34
CA LEU A 134 -21.30 -4.78 11.20
C LEU A 134 -22.12 -5.71 10.28
N ARG A 135 -22.21 -7.01 10.61
CA ARG A 135 -22.91 -8.04 9.82
C ARG A 135 -22.38 -8.18 8.38
N LEU A 136 -21.08 -7.95 8.19
CA LEU A 136 -20.40 -8.29 6.94
C LEU A 136 -20.19 -9.80 6.86
N GLN A 137 -20.47 -10.39 5.70
CA GLN A 137 -20.10 -11.77 5.40
C GLN A 137 -18.60 -11.81 5.14
N THR A 138 -17.85 -12.36 6.09
CA THR A 138 -16.37 -12.37 6.03
C THR A 138 -15.87 -13.68 5.45
N HIS A 139 -14.95 -13.58 4.50
CA HIS A 139 -14.36 -14.70 3.75
C HIS A 139 -12.85 -14.68 3.92
N ALA A 140 -12.28 -15.80 4.36
CA ALA A 140 -10.84 -16.04 4.33
C ALA A 140 -10.46 -16.79 3.04
N LEU A 141 -9.17 -17.07 2.86
CA LEU A 141 -8.61 -17.83 1.73
C LEU A 141 -8.24 -19.24 2.21
N PRO A 142 -9.17 -20.19 2.31
CA PRO A 142 -8.84 -21.54 2.75
C PRO A 142 -7.80 -22.17 1.81
N MET A 143 -6.78 -22.79 2.40
CA MET A 143 -5.80 -23.61 1.70
C MET A 143 -6.06 -25.08 2.03
N THR A 144 -5.79 -25.97 1.08
CA THR A 144 -5.79 -27.41 1.29
C THR A 144 -4.40 -27.91 1.70
N CYS A 145 -4.31 -29.09 2.34
CA CYS A 145 -3.00 -29.72 2.58
C CYS A 145 -2.16 -29.89 1.30
N ILE A 146 -2.78 -30.14 0.14
CA ILE A 146 -2.07 -30.28 -1.14
C ILE A 146 -1.45 -28.94 -1.55
N GLU A 147 -2.22 -27.86 -1.46
CA GLU A 147 -1.72 -26.52 -1.73
C GLU A 147 -0.58 -26.15 -0.77
N HIS A 148 -0.73 -26.41 0.54
CA HIS A 148 0.34 -26.19 1.51
C HIS A 148 1.61 -26.99 1.21
N GLY A 149 1.48 -28.26 0.81
CA GLY A 149 2.62 -29.09 0.42
C GLY A 149 3.31 -28.58 -0.85
N ALA A 150 2.54 -28.06 -1.81
CA ALA A 150 3.06 -27.51 -3.06
C ALA A 150 3.79 -26.17 -2.89
N LEU A 151 3.66 -25.51 -1.73
CA LEU A 151 4.41 -24.29 -1.40
C LEU A 151 5.83 -24.58 -0.89
N LEU A 152 6.20 -25.85 -0.69
CA LEU A 152 7.51 -26.21 -0.15
C LEU A 152 8.44 -26.67 -1.28
N ASP A 153 9.65 -26.12 -1.31
CA ASP A 153 10.74 -26.60 -2.18
C ASP A 153 11.27 -27.97 -1.72
N ALA A 154 12.18 -28.55 -2.49
CA ALA A 154 12.79 -29.85 -2.15
C ALA A 154 13.56 -29.85 -0.81
N MET A 155 13.87 -28.68 -0.25
CA MET A 155 14.53 -28.50 1.04
C MET A 155 13.53 -28.17 2.17
N GLY A 156 12.23 -28.12 1.87
CA GLY A 156 11.17 -27.78 2.83
C GLY A 156 11.06 -26.29 3.15
N ARG A 157 11.58 -25.41 2.29
CA ARG A 157 11.44 -23.95 2.41
C ARG A 157 10.28 -23.44 1.57
N VAL A 158 9.69 -22.32 1.97
CA VAL A 158 8.58 -21.72 1.23
C VAL A 158 9.04 -21.17 -0.13
N ASP A 159 8.40 -21.63 -1.20
CA ASP A 159 8.41 -20.98 -2.51
C ASP A 159 7.48 -19.75 -2.46
N PHE A 160 8.09 -18.58 -2.22
CA PHE A 160 7.35 -17.33 -2.07
C PHE A 160 6.67 -16.87 -3.35
N LEU A 161 7.24 -17.14 -4.54
CA LEU A 161 6.57 -16.79 -5.78
C LEU A 161 5.31 -17.63 -5.93
N ARG A 162 5.42 -18.95 -5.67
CA ARG A 162 4.26 -19.84 -5.72
C ARG A 162 3.18 -19.48 -4.70
N LEU A 163 3.59 -19.04 -3.51
CA LEU A 163 2.67 -18.52 -2.49
C LEU A 163 1.91 -17.28 -3.00
N LEU A 164 2.63 -16.30 -3.56
CA LEU A 164 2.02 -15.07 -4.09
C LEU A 164 1.05 -15.38 -5.23
N GLU A 165 1.41 -16.28 -6.15
CA GLU A 165 0.53 -16.74 -7.23
C GLU A 165 -0.76 -17.38 -6.67
N LEU A 166 -0.63 -18.29 -5.68
CA LEU A 166 -1.77 -18.98 -5.10
C LEU A 166 -2.71 -18.02 -4.35
N VAL A 167 -2.15 -17.07 -3.59
CA VAL A 167 -2.92 -16.02 -2.90
C VAL A 167 -3.67 -15.16 -3.91
N THR A 168 -3.00 -14.72 -4.97
CA THR A 168 -3.60 -13.95 -6.08
C THR A 168 -4.76 -14.71 -6.70
N GLU A 169 -4.57 -15.99 -7.02
CA GLU A 169 -5.59 -16.83 -7.64
C GLU A 169 -6.80 -17.01 -6.72
N LYS A 170 -6.59 -17.21 -5.41
CA LYS A 170 -7.67 -17.38 -4.44
C LYS A 170 -8.43 -16.08 -4.19
N LEU A 171 -7.75 -14.95 -4.09
CA LEU A 171 -8.38 -13.63 -4.00
C LEU A 171 -9.26 -13.37 -5.22
N GLY A 172 -8.71 -13.55 -6.43
CA GLY A 172 -9.43 -13.33 -7.68
C GLY A 172 -10.66 -14.23 -7.83
N ARG A 173 -10.52 -15.54 -7.55
CA ARG A 173 -11.64 -16.49 -7.59
C ARG A 173 -12.74 -16.14 -6.59
N THR A 174 -12.35 -15.81 -5.36
CA THR A 174 -13.31 -15.48 -4.28
C THR A 174 -14.04 -14.17 -4.60
N ALA A 175 -13.30 -13.11 -4.96
CA ALA A 175 -13.89 -11.82 -5.30
C ALA A 175 -14.83 -11.93 -6.51
N ARG A 176 -14.42 -12.62 -7.59
CA ARG A 176 -15.28 -12.85 -8.76
C ARG A 176 -16.58 -13.54 -8.39
N SER A 177 -16.50 -14.66 -7.67
CA SER A 177 -17.68 -15.44 -7.29
C SER A 177 -18.69 -14.59 -6.50
N LEU A 178 -18.20 -13.70 -5.63
CA LEU A 178 -19.05 -12.80 -4.85
C LEU A 178 -19.69 -11.71 -5.72
N VAL A 179 -18.92 -11.11 -6.64
CA VAL A 179 -19.43 -10.09 -7.57
C VAL A 179 -20.48 -10.67 -8.52
N GLU A 180 -20.27 -11.87 -9.05
CA GLU A 180 -21.22 -12.57 -9.93
C GLU A 180 -22.53 -12.93 -9.23
N SER A 181 -22.52 -13.03 -7.89
CA SER A 181 -23.73 -13.21 -7.07
C SER A 181 -24.53 -11.92 -6.84
N ASP A 182 -24.25 -10.88 -7.64
CA ASP A 182 -24.80 -9.51 -7.60
C ASP A 182 -24.53 -8.79 -6.27
N ARG A 183 -23.30 -8.90 -5.78
CA ARG A 183 -22.91 -8.28 -4.51
C ARG A 183 -21.58 -7.60 -4.62
N ALA A 184 -21.54 -6.33 -4.26
CA ALA A 184 -20.27 -5.65 -4.11
C ALA A 184 -19.48 -6.20 -2.91
N VAL A 185 -18.17 -6.25 -3.09
CA VAL A 185 -17.23 -6.89 -2.17
C VAL A 185 -16.12 -5.92 -1.80
N ILE A 186 -15.76 -5.92 -0.52
CA ILE A 186 -14.52 -5.31 -0.04
C ILE A 186 -13.48 -6.42 0.02
N VAL A 187 -12.30 -6.16 -0.50
CA VAL A 187 -11.14 -7.05 -0.34
C VAL A 187 -10.10 -6.28 0.45
N TYR A 188 -9.65 -6.84 1.57
CA TYR A 188 -8.59 -6.28 2.39
C TYR A 188 -7.35 -7.17 2.32
N GLY A 189 -6.23 -6.63 1.85
CA GLY A 189 -5.02 -7.40 1.59
C GLY A 189 -3.79 -6.57 1.30
N GLY A 190 -2.74 -7.20 0.80
CA GLY A 190 -1.50 -6.56 0.38
C GLY A 190 -1.70 -5.71 -0.88
N ALA A 191 -1.11 -4.52 -0.90
CA ALA A 191 -1.15 -3.59 -2.04
C ALA A 191 -0.76 -4.26 -3.37
N LEU A 192 0.24 -5.16 -3.34
CA LEU A 192 0.68 -5.94 -4.50
C LEU A 192 -0.48 -6.68 -5.22
N HIS A 193 -1.36 -7.31 -4.45
CA HIS A 193 -2.46 -8.11 -5.00
C HIS A 193 -3.64 -7.24 -5.46
N ASN A 194 -3.76 -6.05 -4.90
CA ASN A 194 -4.82 -5.07 -5.16
C ASN A 194 -4.48 -4.07 -6.27
N ASP A 195 -3.23 -4.04 -6.74
CA ASP A 195 -2.74 -3.05 -7.69
C ASP A 195 -3.47 -3.12 -9.03
N LEU A 196 -4.18 -2.07 -9.43
CA LEU A 196 -4.84 -2.00 -10.74
C LEU A 196 -3.87 -1.70 -11.89
N TYR A 197 -2.72 -1.11 -11.56
CA TYR A 197 -1.69 -0.71 -12.51
C TYR A 197 -0.33 -1.35 -12.15
N PRO A 198 -0.27 -2.69 -12.03
CA PRO A 198 0.93 -3.39 -11.61
C PRO A 198 2.07 -3.14 -12.59
N ALA A 199 3.25 -2.82 -12.06
CA ALA A 199 4.45 -2.68 -12.87
C ALA A 199 4.91 -4.04 -13.40
N TRP A 200 5.44 -4.09 -14.62
CA TRP A 200 6.07 -5.28 -15.15
C TRP A 200 7.24 -5.76 -14.26
N PRO A 201 7.37 -7.08 -13.94
CA PRO A 201 6.57 -8.22 -14.38
C PRO A 201 5.52 -8.71 -13.34
N LEU A 202 4.96 -7.81 -12.53
CA LEU A 202 4.08 -8.14 -11.40
C LEU A 202 2.61 -8.29 -11.81
N GLU A 203 2.26 -8.18 -13.09
CA GLU A 203 0.88 -8.20 -13.58
C GLU A 203 0.15 -9.48 -13.16
N SER A 204 0.83 -10.62 -13.19
CA SER A 204 0.27 -11.92 -12.78
C SER A 204 0.03 -12.05 -11.27
N LEU A 205 0.54 -11.11 -10.47
CA LEU A 205 0.40 -11.10 -9.02
C LEU A 205 -0.70 -10.14 -8.53
N SER A 206 -1.37 -9.43 -9.45
CA SER A 206 -2.54 -8.62 -9.13
C SER A 206 -3.83 -9.30 -9.58
N TYR A 207 -4.68 -9.66 -8.61
CA TYR A 207 -6.00 -10.16 -8.95
C TYR A 207 -6.91 -8.99 -9.37
N ALA A 208 -6.69 -7.79 -8.82
CA ALA A 208 -7.53 -6.63 -9.08
C ALA A 208 -7.39 -6.18 -10.53
N HIS A 209 -6.17 -6.15 -11.07
CA HIS A 209 -5.89 -5.87 -12.47
C HIS A 209 -6.65 -6.84 -13.40
N GLN A 210 -6.46 -8.15 -13.17
CA GLN A 210 -7.12 -9.18 -13.97
C GLN A 210 -8.64 -9.14 -13.85
N LEU A 211 -9.17 -8.98 -12.62
CA LEU A 211 -10.61 -8.92 -12.38
C LEU A 211 -11.24 -7.68 -13.02
N SER A 212 -10.56 -6.52 -12.97
CA SER A 212 -11.03 -5.31 -13.63
C SER A 212 -11.12 -5.51 -15.15
N ALA A 213 -10.09 -6.11 -15.76
CA ALA A 213 -10.09 -6.44 -17.19
C ALA A 213 -11.26 -7.37 -17.56
N ASP A 214 -11.50 -8.41 -16.75
CA ASP A 214 -12.55 -9.39 -17.01
C ASP A 214 -13.97 -8.84 -16.79
N LEU A 215 -14.13 -7.85 -15.90
CA LEU A 215 -15.40 -7.18 -15.63
C LEU A 215 -15.65 -5.98 -16.56
N GLY A 216 -14.64 -5.53 -17.31
CA GLY A 216 -14.68 -4.28 -18.07
C GLY A 216 -14.67 -3.03 -17.18
N GLY A 217 -14.01 -3.08 -16.03
CA GLY A 217 -13.97 -2.04 -15.00
C GLY A 217 -14.76 -2.39 -13.73
N GLY A 218 -15.06 -1.38 -12.91
CA GLY A 218 -15.85 -1.54 -11.67
C GLY A 218 -15.08 -2.18 -10.50
N VAL A 219 -13.76 -2.19 -10.58
CA VAL A 219 -12.85 -2.46 -9.45
C VAL A 219 -12.15 -1.15 -9.13
N ILE A 220 -12.19 -0.73 -7.87
CA ILE A 220 -11.35 0.36 -7.38
C ILE A 220 -10.30 -0.16 -6.41
N GLU A 221 -9.13 0.44 -6.47
CA GLU A 221 -8.01 0.21 -5.57
C GLU A 221 -7.86 1.41 -4.63
N VAL A 222 -7.71 1.13 -3.33
CA VAL A 222 -7.41 2.12 -2.30
C VAL A 222 -6.28 1.61 -1.43
N ASP A 223 -5.07 2.06 -1.68
CA ASP A 223 -3.89 1.73 -0.87
C ASP A 223 -3.76 2.65 0.33
N LEU A 224 -3.65 2.07 1.53
CA LEU A 224 -3.42 2.79 2.78
C LEU A 224 -1.93 2.77 3.13
N VAL A 225 -1.24 3.89 2.89
CA VAL A 225 0.21 4.02 3.07
C VAL A 225 0.53 4.68 4.41
N VAL A 226 1.27 3.98 5.26
CA VAL A 226 1.87 4.56 6.48
C VAL A 226 3.31 4.99 6.17
N PRO A 227 3.64 6.29 6.20
CA PRO A 227 4.97 6.80 5.86
C PRO A 227 6.13 6.08 6.55
N GLU A 228 6.03 5.84 7.86
CA GLU A 228 7.07 5.19 8.66
C GLU A 228 7.30 3.72 8.29
N VAL A 229 6.27 3.06 7.76
CA VAL A 229 6.35 1.66 7.31
C VAL A 229 7.04 1.57 5.96
N VAL A 230 6.69 2.46 5.03
CA VAL A 230 7.14 2.40 3.63
C VAL A 230 8.48 3.10 3.38
N ALA A 231 8.82 4.13 4.15
CA ALA A 231 10.08 4.87 4.02
C ALA A 231 11.35 4.00 3.97
N PRO A 232 11.50 2.94 4.80
CA PRO A 232 12.67 2.07 4.73
C PRO A 232 12.61 1.02 3.60
N MET A 233 11.50 0.86 2.89
CA MET A 233 11.32 -0.20 1.89
C MET A 233 11.96 0.21 0.55
N PRO A 234 12.99 -0.48 0.05
CA PRO A 234 13.61 -0.09 -1.22
C PRO A 234 12.68 -0.27 -2.43
N MET A 235 11.79 -1.26 -2.38
CA MET A 235 10.90 -1.62 -3.49
C MET A 235 9.90 -0.52 -3.86
N VAL A 236 9.44 0.27 -2.88
CA VAL A 236 8.42 1.31 -3.10
C VAL A 236 9.01 2.66 -3.48
N ARG A 237 10.35 2.81 -3.51
CA ARG A 237 11.00 4.09 -3.85
C ARG A 237 10.75 4.54 -5.29
N ARG A 238 10.32 3.63 -6.15
CA ARG A 238 10.00 3.89 -7.55
C ARG A 238 8.52 4.17 -7.78
N GLU A 239 7.69 4.03 -6.76
CA GLU A 239 6.27 4.37 -6.84
C GLU A 239 6.09 5.86 -7.11
N GLY A 240 5.13 6.22 -7.98
CA GLY A 240 4.86 7.61 -8.34
C GLY A 240 4.43 8.48 -7.15
N TRP A 241 3.82 7.88 -6.13
CA TRP A 241 3.44 8.58 -4.90
C TRP A 241 4.60 8.75 -3.91
N PHE A 242 5.71 8.03 -4.04
CA PHE A 242 6.78 8.03 -3.03
C PHE A 242 7.33 9.43 -2.70
N PRO A 243 7.54 10.34 -3.68
CA PRO A 243 7.96 11.72 -3.38
C PRO A 243 7.02 12.47 -2.43
N LEU A 244 5.72 12.15 -2.41
CA LEU A 244 4.72 12.80 -1.55
C LEU A 244 4.95 12.53 -0.06
N LEU A 245 5.75 11.52 0.32
CA LEU A 245 6.16 11.33 1.71
C LEU A 245 6.81 12.59 2.29
N GLY A 246 7.53 13.37 1.47
CA GLY A 246 8.14 14.65 1.86
C GLY A 246 7.12 15.75 2.20
N ARG A 247 5.87 15.63 1.76
CA ARG A 247 4.76 16.59 2.00
C ARG A 247 3.83 16.22 3.14
N THR A 248 3.95 14.99 3.65
CA THR A 248 3.13 14.52 4.77
C THR A 248 3.28 15.42 6.00
N ALA A 249 2.20 15.52 6.77
CA ALA A 249 2.17 16.23 8.04
C ALA A 249 1.28 15.48 9.06
N PRO A 250 1.37 15.79 10.36
CA PRO A 250 0.66 15.05 11.40
C PRO A 250 -0.87 15.21 11.40
N ASP A 251 -1.39 16.24 10.72
CA ASP A 251 -2.77 16.74 10.81
C ASP A 251 -3.56 16.63 9.49
N ARG A 252 -3.00 15.97 8.47
CA ARG A 252 -3.65 15.76 7.18
C ARG A 252 -3.25 14.43 6.55
N VAL A 253 -4.10 13.96 5.64
CA VAL A 253 -3.78 12.87 4.71
C VAL A 253 -3.64 13.42 3.30
N LEU A 254 -2.80 12.78 2.50
CA LEU A 254 -2.66 13.08 1.08
C LEU A 254 -3.35 11.97 0.28
N LEU A 255 -4.13 12.36 -0.72
CA LEU A 255 -4.73 11.45 -1.68
C LEU A 255 -4.06 11.67 -3.04
N TRP A 256 -3.47 10.62 -3.58
CA TRP A 256 -2.90 10.60 -4.92
C TRP A 256 -3.64 9.59 -5.79
N GLU A 257 -3.82 9.93 -7.06
CA GLU A 257 -4.44 9.06 -8.06
C GLU A 257 -3.36 8.48 -8.96
N ARG A 258 -3.17 7.16 -8.92
CA ARG A 258 -2.22 6.46 -9.79
C ARG A 258 -2.71 6.46 -11.24
N GLY A 259 -4.02 6.31 -11.38
CA GLY A 259 -4.77 6.30 -12.63
C GLY A 259 -6.27 6.20 -12.31
N PRO A 260 -7.13 6.09 -13.34
CA PRO A 260 -8.56 5.83 -13.13
C PRO A 260 -8.78 4.70 -12.13
N ASP A 261 -9.65 4.93 -11.15
CA ASP A 261 -10.06 3.94 -10.14
C ASP A 261 -8.96 3.44 -9.19
N SER A 262 -7.74 4.00 -9.23
CA SER A 262 -6.62 3.60 -8.35
C SER A 262 -6.11 4.77 -7.53
N TYR A 263 -6.24 4.63 -6.21
CA TYR A 263 -6.02 5.68 -5.23
C TYR A 263 -5.01 5.24 -4.19
N VAL A 264 -4.12 6.16 -3.81
CA VAL A 264 -3.17 5.99 -2.70
C VAL A 264 -3.46 7.05 -1.65
N ILE A 265 -3.86 6.61 -0.45
CA ILE A 265 -4.03 7.46 0.72
C ILE A 265 -2.76 7.37 1.57
N ILE A 266 -1.98 8.45 1.55
CA ILE A 266 -0.81 8.61 2.41
C ILE A 266 -1.27 9.18 3.74
N LEU A 267 -1.15 8.35 4.78
CA LEU A 267 -1.60 8.64 6.13
C LEU A 267 -0.69 9.67 6.82
N PRO A 268 -1.14 10.29 7.93
CA PRO A 268 -0.37 11.34 8.59
C PRO A 268 0.96 10.77 9.12
N ALA A 269 2.05 11.45 8.80
CA ALA A 269 3.37 11.12 9.34
C ALA A 269 3.54 11.72 10.74
N LYS A 270 3.99 10.90 11.69
CA LYS A 270 4.42 11.33 13.02
C LYS A 270 5.92 11.55 13.10
N ASP A 271 6.69 10.85 12.27
CA ASP A 271 8.15 10.93 12.24
C ASP A 271 8.65 11.81 11.09
N LEU A 272 9.55 12.75 11.41
CA LEU A 272 10.25 13.56 10.41
C LEU A 272 11.22 12.71 9.57
N GLU A 273 11.75 11.60 10.09
CA GLU A 273 12.67 10.73 9.34
C GLU A 273 11.99 10.07 8.13
N ALA A 274 10.72 9.69 8.25
CA ALA A 274 9.93 9.18 7.14
C ALA A 274 9.71 10.22 6.03
N ARG A 275 9.80 11.51 6.35
CA ARG A 275 9.69 12.60 5.38
C ARG A 275 11.02 12.83 4.66
N LYS A 276 12.13 12.73 5.38
CA LYS A 276 13.48 13.00 4.87
C LYS A 276 13.89 12.08 3.72
N VAL A 277 13.40 10.84 3.68
CA VAL A 277 13.76 9.90 2.61
C VAL A 277 13.24 10.32 1.23
N ALA A 278 12.28 11.25 1.18
CA ALA A 278 11.67 11.75 -0.04
C ALA A 278 11.95 13.24 -0.29
N LEU A 279 12.77 13.89 0.55
CA LEU A 279 13.19 15.27 0.31
C LEU A 279 14.25 15.33 -0.79
N PRO A 280 14.28 16.41 -1.61
CA PRO A 280 15.38 16.68 -2.51
C PRO A 280 16.72 16.66 -1.76
N ILE A 281 17.79 16.19 -2.41
CA ILE A 281 19.15 16.13 -1.82
C ILE A 281 19.63 17.52 -1.33
N ALA A 282 19.09 18.61 -1.88
CA ALA A 282 19.41 19.98 -1.47
C ALA A 282 18.65 20.49 -0.23
N ALA A 283 17.72 19.71 0.33
CA ALA A 283 16.88 20.07 1.49
C ALA A 283 17.28 19.34 2.79
N LEU A 284 18.40 18.61 2.77
CA LEU A 284 19.05 17.98 3.93
C LEU A 284 20.27 18.79 4.38
#